data_AF-A0A7Y1LCX9-F1
#
_entry.id   AF-A0A7Y1LCX9-F1
#
_cell.length_a   1.000
_cell.length_b   1.000
_cell.length_c   1.000
_cell.angle_alpha   90.00
_cell.angle_beta   90.00
_cell.angle_gamma   90.00
#
_symmetry.space_group_name_H-M   'P 1'
#
loop_
_entity.id
_entity.type
_entity.pdbx_description
1 polymer ?
#
loop_
_entity_poly.entity_id
_entity_poly.type
_entity_poly.pdbx_seq_one_letter_code
_entity_poly.pdbx_strand_id
1 'polypeptide(L)'
;MNISDHLELIKTQLEALPSKPTIKFFSGELEVDDLKNLKLDGKRPYILLSCGGGNVPDRNSRVKLELDAMFGAWVIGKIDPTTHGMSSIAADTAVEIAKMIENFRGDPKTNTKIPVLQLVKEAFNGVTDGKSDFSAWSVIWSQRIVLV
;
A
#
# COMPACT_ATOMS: atom_id res chain seq x y z
N MET A 1 5.87 13.51 14.31
CA MET A 1 6.31 12.52 13.32
C MET A 1 5.88 13.07 11.98
N ASN A 2 6.76 13.08 10.99
CA ASN A 2 6.39 13.48 9.64
C ASN A 2 5.71 12.31 8.91
N ILE A 3 4.94 12.62 7.87
CA ILE A 3 4.31 11.60 7.01
C ILE A 3 5.37 10.65 6.42
N SER A 4 6.53 11.19 6.03
CA SER A 4 7.68 10.41 5.53
C SER A 4 8.19 9.40 6.55
N ASP A 5 8.26 9.77 7.82
CA ASP A 5 8.75 8.88 8.88
C ASP A 5 7.80 7.70 9.07
N HIS A 6 6.48 7.96 8.98
CA HIS A 6 5.47 6.92 9.04
C HIS A 6 5.51 6.00 7.82
N LEU A 7 5.74 6.55 6.62
CA LEU A 7 5.91 5.75 5.41
C LEU A 7 7.15 4.83 5.50
N GLU A 8 8.27 5.31 6.04
CA GLU A 8 9.46 4.48 6.29
C GLU A 8 9.19 3.39 7.33
N LEU A 9 8.43 3.72 8.39
CA LEU A 9 8.03 2.74 9.39
C LEU A 9 7.20 1.61 8.76
N ILE A 10 6.18 1.95 7.96
CA ILE A 10 5.36 0.97 7.24
C ILE A 10 6.21 0.17 6.26
N LYS A 11 7.06 0.84 5.47
CA LYS A 11 7.97 0.18 4.52
C LYS A 11 8.83 -0.87 5.21
N THR A 12 9.39 -0.56 6.37
CA THR A 12 10.18 -1.52 7.17
C THR A 12 9.36 -2.75 7.55
N GLN A 13 8.07 -2.58 7.93
CA GLN A 13 7.20 -3.72 8.23
C GLN A 13 6.90 -4.56 6.98
N LEU A 14 6.68 -3.90 5.84
CA LEU A 14 6.39 -4.56 4.58
C LEU A 14 7.60 -5.32 4.03
N GLU A 15 8.82 -4.79 4.18
CA GLU A 15 10.06 -5.45 3.78
C GLU A 15 10.31 -6.75 4.57
N ALA A 16 9.74 -6.87 5.78
CA ALA A 16 9.81 -8.07 6.61
C ALA A 16 8.79 -9.16 6.22
N LEU A 17 7.90 -8.92 5.25
CA LEU A 17 6.94 -9.93 4.80
C LEU A 17 7.62 -11.16 4.19
N PRO A 18 7.05 -12.37 4.33
CA PRO A 18 7.62 -13.60 3.77
C PRO A 18 7.81 -13.54 2.25
N SER A 19 6.94 -12.81 1.56
CA SER A 19 6.98 -12.53 0.12
C SER A 19 8.20 -11.71 -0.33
N LYS A 20 8.95 -11.10 0.61
CA LYS A 20 10.16 -10.30 0.38
C LYS A 20 9.98 -9.25 -0.74
N PRO A 21 8.97 -8.38 -0.61
CA PRO A 21 8.65 -7.39 -1.64
C PRO A 21 9.81 -6.45 -1.93
N THR A 22 9.90 -5.96 -3.17
CA THR A 22 10.69 -4.75 -3.48
C THR A 22 9.81 -3.53 -3.31
N ILE A 23 10.19 -2.57 -2.47
CA ILE A 23 9.33 -1.43 -2.14
C ILE A 23 9.94 -0.11 -2.60
N LYS A 24 9.13 0.74 -3.23
CA LYS A 24 9.47 2.15 -3.47
C LYS A 24 8.34 3.06 -3.04
N PHE A 25 8.69 4.28 -2.66
CA PHE A 25 7.69 5.32 -2.46
C PHE A 25 7.12 5.81 -3.79
N PHE A 26 5.86 6.17 -3.76
CA PHE A 26 5.09 6.61 -4.89
C PHE A 26 4.20 7.80 -4.49
N SER A 27 4.01 8.71 -5.43
CA SER A 27 3.12 9.86 -5.31
C SER A 27 2.33 9.99 -6.60
N GLY A 28 1.04 10.30 -6.48
CA GLY A 28 0.12 10.37 -7.60
C GLY A 28 -0.81 9.16 -7.70
N GLU A 29 -1.48 9.05 -8.84
CA GLU A 29 -2.32 7.91 -9.21
C GLU A 29 -1.52 6.98 -10.11
N LEU A 30 -1.69 5.67 -9.94
CA LEU A 30 -0.99 4.68 -10.74
C LEU A 30 -1.79 4.45 -12.02
N GLU A 31 -1.17 4.65 -13.18
CA GLU A 31 -1.75 4.29 -14.48
C GLU A 31 -1.10 3.02 -15.04
N VAL A 32 -1.80 2.35 -15.97
CA VAL A 32 -1.29 1.13 -16.63
C VAL A 32 0.03 1.40 -17.37
N ASP A 33 0.19 2.61 -17.90
CA ASP A 33 1.39 3.00 -18.66
C ASP A 33 2.64 3.12 -17.79
N ASP A 34 2.49 3.47 -16.50
CA ASP A 34 3.59 3.52 -15.54
C ASP A 34 4.22 2.14 -15.30
N LEU A 35 3.43 1.10 -15.49
CA LEU A 35 3.82 -0.29 -15.26
C LEU A 35 4.61 -0.90 -16.42
N LYS A 36 4.51 -0.33 -17.63
CA LYS A 36 5.21 -0.84 -18.84
C LYS A 36 6.73 -0.85 -18.71
N ASN A 37 7.29 0.09 -17.95
CA ASN A 37 8.74 0.21 -17.73
C ASN A 37 9.22 -0.52 -16.47
N LEU A 38 8.29 -1.12 -15.71
CA LEU A 38 8.61 -1.78 -14.46
C LEU A 38 9.22 -3.16 -14.74
N LYS A 39 10.49 -3.34 -14.35
CA LYS A 39 11.17 -4.64 -14.47
C LYS A 39 10.84 -5.51 -13.26
N LEU A 40 9.93 -6.46 -13.45
CA LEU A 40 9.60 -7.48 -12.45
C LEU A 40 10.49 -8.71 -12.66
N ASP A 41 11.03 -9.26 -11.57
CA ASP A 41 11.82 -10.51 -11.64
C ASP A 41 10.94 -11.78 -11.65
N GLY A 42 9.62 -11.61 -11.48
CA GLY A 42 8.63 -12.69 -11.46
C GLY A 42 8.67 -13.58 -10.23
N LYS A 43 9.52 -13.28 -9.23
CA LYS A 43 9.67 -14.09 -8.01
C LYS A 43 9.16 -13.38 -6.76
N ARG A 44 9.23 -12.05 -6.73
CA ARG A 44 8.73 -11.25 -5.62
C ARG A 44 7.81 -10.14 -6.12
N PRO A 45 6.81 -9.75 -5.31
CA PRO A 45 5.96 -8.62 -5.65
C PRO A 45 6.76 -7.32 -5.56
N TYR A 46 6.32 -6.34 -6.34
CA TYR A 46 6.82 -4.98 -6.29
C TYR A 46 5.75 -4.09 -5.66
N ILE A 47 6.09 -3.33 -4.63
CA ILE A 47 5.16 -2.47 -3.91
C ILE A 47 5.49 -1.01 -4.17
N LEU A 48 4.50 -0.26 -4.64
CA LEU A 48 4.53 1.21 -4.63
C LEU A 48 3.73 1.70 -3.42
N LEU A 49 4.43 2.20 -2.41
CA LEU A 49 3.84 2.69 -1.16
C LEU A 49 3.63 4.20 -1.23
N SER A 50 2.43 4.67 -0.88
CA SER A 50 2.05 6.08 -0.98
C SER A 50 1.27 6.57 0.24
N CYS A 51 1.22 7.89 0.38
CA CYS A 51 0.31 8.59 1.27
C CYS A 51 -0.42 9.66 0.46
N GLY A 52 -1.76 9.54 0.37
CA GLY A 52 -2.62 10.47 -0.37
C GLY A 52 -2.94 11.75 0.40
N GLY A 53 -2.39 11.93 1.59
CA GLY A 53 -2.75 13.00 2.51
C GLY A 53 -3.88 12.55 3.44
N GLY A 54 -4.66 13.48 3.98
CA GLY A 54 -5.70 13.14 4.94
C GLY A 54 -6.50 14.33 5.43
N ASN A 55 -7.58 14.03 6.15
CA ASN A 55 -8.39 15.07 6.77
C ASN A 55 -7.80 15.43 8.13
N VAL A 56 -7.76 16.72 8.44
CA VAL A 56 -7.45 17.20 9.78
C VAL A 56 -8.72 17.07 10.62
N PRO A 57 -8.72 16.30 11.73
CA PRO A 57 -9.89 16.19 12.59
C PRO A 57 -10.32 17.56 13.14
N ASP A 58 -11.60 17.68 13.49
CA ASP A 58 -12.18 18.90 14.06
C ASP A 58 -11.33 19.43 15.20
N ARG A 59 -11.15 20.76 15.25
CA ARG A 59 -10.28 21.41 16.24
C ARG A 59 -10.67 21.06 17.68
N ASN A 60 -11.96 20.86 17.95
CA ASN A 60 -12.48 20.52 19.28
C ASN A 60 -12.20 19.07 19.69
N SER A 61 -11.80 18.21 18.74
CA SER A 61 -11.52 16.79 18.97
C SER A 61 -10.04 16.47 19.17
N ARG A 62 -9.15 17.47 19.07
CA ARG A 62 -7.70 17.28 19.10
C ARG A 62 -6.96 18.35 19.90
N VAL A 63 -5.94 17.93 20.64
CA VAL A 63 -5.02 18.83 21.37
C VAL A 63 -3.79 19.16 20.51
N LYS A 64 -3.39 18.23 19.63
CA LYS A 64 -2.22 18.36 18.74
C LYS A 64 -2.63 18.50 17.28
N LEU A 65 -1.66 18.71 16.38
CA LEU A 65 -1.91 18.58 14.95
C LEU A 65 -2.04 17.08 14.62
N GLU A 66 -3.26 16.67 14.31
CA GLU A 66 -3.59 15.29 13.96
C GLU A 66 -4.05 15.24 12.50
N LEU A 67 -3.78 14.12 11.84
CA LEU A 67 -4.17 13.85 10.47
C LEU A 67 -4.76 12.43 10.41
N ASP A 68 -5.99 12.30 9.91
CA ASP A 68 -6.54 11.02 9.46
C ASP A 68 -5.95 10.73 8.07
N ALA A 69 -4.71 10.22 8.07
CA ALA A 69 -3.92 10.03 6.87
C ALA A 69 -4.35 8.76 6.12
N MET A 70 -4.48 8.88 4.80
CA MET A 70 -4.78 7.82 3.85
C MET A 70 -3.49 7.30 3.24
N PHE A 71 -3.19 6.05 3.51
CA PHE A 71 -2.04 5.34 2.98
C PHE A 71 -2.49 4.29 1.97
N GLY A 72 -1.62 3.99 1.02
CA GLY A 72 -1.91 3.02 -0.03
C GLY A 72 -0.67 2.21 -0.42
N ALA A 73 -0.89 0.96 -0.76
CA ALA A 73 0.11 0.08 -1.35
C ALA A 73 -0.44 -0.49 -2.66
N TRP A 74 0.24 -0.21 -3.77
CA TRP A 74 0.02 -0.92 -5.02
C TRP A 74 0.96 -2.12 -5.07
N VAL A 75 0.39 -3.32 -5.04
CA VAL A 75 1.11 -4.59 -5.07
C VAL A 75 1.07 -5.12 -6.49
N ILE A 76 2.22 -5.12 -7.14
CA ILE A 76 2.36 -5.44 -8.56
C ILE A 76 3.12 -6.75 -8.68
N GLY A 77 2.61 -7.66 -9.50
CA GLY A 77 3.24 -8.94 -9.75
C GLY A 77 3.11 -9.34 -11.22
N LYS A 78 4.01 -10.23 -11.65
CA LYS A 78 3.94 -10.82 -12.98
C LYS A 78 2.77 -11.81 -13.02
N ILE A 79 2.02 -11.83 -14.11
CA ILE A 79 0.89 -12.75 -14.29
C ILE A 79 1.36 -14.19 -14.28
N ASP A 80 0.58 -15.05 -13.64
CA ASP A 80 0.84 -16.47 -13.64
C ASP A 80 0.35 -17.10 -14.96
N PRO A 81 1.15 -17.95 -15.63
CA PRO A 81 0.79 -18.55 -16.92
C PRO A 81 -0.53 -19.35 -16.90
N THR A 82 -0.95 -19.81 -15.73
CA THR A 82 -2.15 -20.63 -15.53
C THR A 82 -3.40 -19.81 -15.21
N THR A 83 -3.28 -18.48 -15.10
CA THR A 83 -4.40 -17.60 -14.75
C THR A 83 -4.88 -16.81 -15.96
N HIS A 84 -6.09 -16.27 -15.87
CA HIS A 84 -6.63 -15.33 -16.85
C HIS A 84 -6.23 -13.90 -16.51
N GLY A 85 -4.92 -13.62 -16.43
CA GLY A 85 -4.39 -12.27 -16.26
C GLY A 85 -4.09 -11.83 -14.83
N MET A 86 -4.06 -12.75 -13.86
CA MET A 86 -3.84 -12.47 -12.45
C MET A 86 -2.43 -12.90 -12.00
N SER A 87 -1.86 -12.18 -11.06
CA SER A 87 -0.67 -12.60 -10.33
C SER A 87 -1.08 -13.07 -8.93
N SER A 88 -0.96 -14.38 -8.66
CA SER A 88 -1.30 -14.94 -7.34
C SER A 88 -0.37 -14.37 -6.27
N ILE A 89 0.92 -14.16 -6.59
CA ILE A 89 1.85 -13.54 -5.65
C ILE A 89 1.45 -12.10 -5.29
N ALA A 90 0.91 -11.33 -6.24
CA ALA A 90 0.41 -9.98 -5.94
C ALA A 90 -0.86 -10.03 -5.08
N ALA A 91 -1.79 -10.93 -5.41
CA ALA A 91 -3.04 -11.10 -4.68
C ALA A 91 -2.79 -11.55 -3.23
N ASP A 92 -1.99 -12.60 -3.04
CA ASP A 92 -1.64 -13.12 -1.73
C ASP A 92 -0.90 -12.08 -0.89
N THR A 93 0.06 -11.37 -1.50
CA THR A 93 0.78 -10.29 -0.81
C THR A 93 -0.16 -9.16 -0.41
N ALA A 94 -1.13 -8.77 -1.24
CA ALA A 94 -2.12 -7.76 -0.87
C ALA A 94 -2.92 -8.18 0.39
N VAL A 95 -3.25 -9.46 0.51
CA VAL A 95 -3.90 -10.01 1.72
C VAL A 95 -2.94 -10.04 2.92
N GLU A 96 -1.66 -10.37 2.73
CA GLU A 96 -0.64 -10.29 3.79
C GLU A 96 -0.52 -8.87 4.34
N ILE A 97 -0.46 -7.87 3.45
CA ILE A 97 -0.41 -6.46 3.82
C ILE A 97 -1.66 -6.09 4.62
N ALA A 98 -2.85 -6.43 4.12
CA ALA A 98 -4.10 -6.11 4.80
C ALA A 98 -4.11 -6.68 6.24
N LYS A 99 -3.75 -7.95 6.41
CA LYS A 99 -3.64 -8.60 7.73
C LYS A 99 -2.62 -7.92 8.65
N MET A 100 -1.47 -7.52 8.10
CA MET A 100 -0.43 -6.82 8.87
C MET A 100 -0.93 -5.45 9.33
N ILE A 101 -1.51 -4.67 8.41
CA ILE A 101 -1.99 -3.31 8.67
C ILE A 101 -3.14 -3.29 9.69
N GLU A 102 -4.09 -4.22 9.59
CA GLU A 102 -5.21 -4.33 10.53
C GLU A 102 -4.72 -4.45 11.98
N ASN A 103 -3.54 -5.04 12.19
CA ASN A 103 -2.93 -5.23 13.50
C ASN A 103 -1.80 -4.23 13.82
N PHE A 104 -1.47 -3.32 12.89
CA PHE A 104 -0.34 -2.41 13.03
C PHE A 104 -0.67 -1.20 13.91
N ARG A 105 -0.30 -1.24 15.19
CA ARG A 105 -0.52 -0.09 16.09
C ARG A 105 0.57 0.99 15.96
N GLY A 106 1.83 0.61 15.79
CA GLY A 106 2.99 1.51 15.90
C GLY A 106 3.10 2.17 17.29
N ASP A 107 3.72 3.36 17.39
CA ASP A 107 3.86 4.09 18.67
C ASP A 107 2.54 4.79 19.04
N PRO A 108 1.90 4.46 20.18
CA PRO A 108 0.66 5.11 20.61
C PRO A 108 0.77 6.63 20.85
N LYS A 109 1.98 7.18 21.02
CA LYS A 109 2.18 8.63 21.17
C LYS A 109 2.00 9.39 19.85
N THR A 110 2.26 8.72 18.74
CA THR A 110 2.17 9.31 17.39
C THR A 110 1.05 8.71 16.57
N ASN A 111 0.58 7.50 16.89
CA ASN A 111 -0.54 6.83 16.25
C ASN A 111 -1.70 6.73 17.25
N THR A 112 -2.62 7.69 17.21
CA THR A 112 -3.66 7.82 18.24
C THR A 112 -4.83 6.87 18.03
N LYS A 113 -4.91 6.21 16.87
CA LYS A 113 -5.89 5.17 16.56
C LYS A 113 -5.24 4.02 15.79
N ILE A 114 -5.87 2.85 15.89
CA ILE A 114 -5.55 1.71 15.03
C ILE A 114 -5.87 2.05 13.57
N PRO A 115 -5.12 1.50 12.60
CA PRO A 115 -5.46 1.59 11.19
C PRO A 115 -6.86 1.05 10.92
N VAL A 116 -7.49 1.56 9.87
CA VAL A 116 -8.75 1.04 9.36
C VAL A 116 -8.58 0.75 7.87
N LEU A 117 -8.63 -0.54 7.51
CA LEU A 117 -8.66 -0.94 6.10
C LEU A 117 -9.88 -0.34 5.40
N GLN A 118 -9.63 0.33 4.29
CA GLN A 118 -10.67 0.95 3.46
C GLN A 118 -10.93 0.12 2.21
N LEU A 119 -9.89 -0.50 1.65
CA LEU A 119 -9.99 -1.21 0.38
C LEU A 119 -8.91 -2.28 0.23
N VAL A 120 -9.31 -3.43 -0.31
CA VAL A 120 -8.42 -4.42 -0.93
C VAL A 120 -9.08 -4.83 -2.24
N LYS A 121 -8.50 -4.47 -3.38
CA LYS A 121 -9.07 -4.81 -4.69
C LYS A 121 -8.00 -5.04 -5.75
N GLU A 122 -8.34 -5.85 -6.75
CA GLU A 122 -7.60 -5.84 -8.01
C GLU A 122 -7.89 -4.50 -8.71
N ALA A 123 -6.83 -3.84 -9.15
CA ALA A 123 -6.91 -2.56 -9.85
C ALA A 123 -6.57 -2.69 -11.33
N PHE A 124 -5.58 -3.54 -11.64
CA PHE A 124 -5.20 -3.86 -13.01
C PHE A 124 -5.01 -5.38 -13.17
N ASN A 125 -5.51 -5.94 -14.27
CA ASN A 125 -5.24 -7.31 -14.69
C ASN A 125 -4.76 -7.34 -16.15
N GLY A 126 -3.99 -8.36 -16.52
CA GLY A 126 -3.40 -8.40 -17.86
C GLY A 126 -4.35 -8.75 -18.99
N VAL A 127 -5.63 -9.03 -18.72
CA VAL A 127 -6.60 -9.35 -19.77
C VAL A 127 -7.34 -8.09 -20.21
N THR A 128 -7.83 -7.27 -19.27
CA THR A 128 -8.62 -6.08 -19.59
C THR A 128 -7.75 -4.86 -19.87
N ASP A 129 -6.55 -4.78 -19.28
CA ASP A 129 -5.75 -3.54 -19.28
C ASP A 129 -4.65 -3.52 -20.34
N GLY A 130 -4.94 -4.05 -21.54
CA GLY A 130 -4.08 -3.89 -22.72
C GLY A 130 -2.99 -4.95 -22.91
N LYS A 131 -3.21 -6.19 -22.43
CA LYS A 131 -2.26 -7.32 -22.56
C LYS A 131 -0.92 -7.03 -21.89
N SER A 132 -0.95 -6.45 -20.70
CA SER A 132 0.23 -6.36 -19.85
C SER A 132 0.59 -7.74 -19.29
N ASP A 133 1.87 -7.97 -19.03
CA ASP A 133 2.37 -9.18 -18.35
C ASP A 133 2.28 -9.08 -16.82
N PHE A 134 1.52 -8.11 -16.30
CA PHE A 134 1.42 -7.80 -14.87
C PHE A 134 -0.03 -7.65 -14.42
N SER A 135 -0.27 -7.93 -13.15
CA SER A 135 -1.48 -7.53 -12.43
C SER A 135 -1.10 -6.68 -11.22
N ALA A 136 -2.00 -5.80 -10.79
CA ALA A 136 -1.79 -4.94 -9.65
C ALA A 136 -3.01 -4.95 -8.71
N TRP A 137 -2.72 -5.02 -7.42
CA TRP A 137 -3.70 -4.96 -6.34
C TRP A 137 -3.49 -3.70 -5.53
N SER A 138 -4.58 -3.05 -5.13
CA SER A 138 -4.58 -1.86 -4.29
C SER A 138 -5.02 -2.22 -2.89
N VAL A 139 -4.19 -1.90 -1.90
CA VAL A 139 -4.52 -1.97 -0.47
C VAL A 139 -4.50 -0.55 0.08
N ILE A 140 -5.65 -0.07 0.57
CA ILE A 140 -5.79 1.30 1.08
C ILE A 140 -6.29 1.24 2.53
N TRP A 141 -5.68 2.04 3.39
CA TRP A 141 -6.09 2.18 4.79
C TRP A 141 -5.97 3.62 5.26
N SER A 142 -6.72 3.94 6.31
CA SER A 142 -6.54 5.19 7.04
C SER A 142 -5.85 4.92 8.37
N GLN A 143 -5.05 5.87 8.85
CA GLN A 143 -4.50 5.83 10.21
C GLN A 143 -4.37 7.25 10.76
N ARG A 144 -4.82 7.45 12.01
CA ARG A 144 -4.70 8.74 12.67
C ARG A 144 -3.31 8.93 13.25
N ILE A 145 -2.59 9.93 12.76
CA ILE A 145 -1.22 10.25 13.17
C ILE A 145 -1.10 11.66 13.74
N VAL A 146 -0.14 11.86 14.64
CA VAL A 146 0.24 13.16 15.21
C VAL A 146 1.45 13.71 14.46
N LEU A 147 1.26 14.86 13.82
CA LEU A 147 2.33 15.59 13.17
C LEU A 147 3.10 16.41 14.23
N VAL A 148 4.43 16.34 14.18
CA VAL A 148 5.36 17.05 15.09
C VAL A 148 6.41 17.72 14.24
#